data_AF-A0A839EU11-F1
#
_entry.id   AF-A0A839EU11-F1
#
_cell.length_a   1.000
_cell.length_b   1.000
_cell.length_c   1.000
_cell.angle_alpha   90.00
_cell.angle_beta   90.00
_cell.angle_gamma   90.00
#
_symmetry.space_group_name_H-M   'P 1'
#
loop_
_entity.id
_entity.type
_entity.pdbx_description
1 polymer ?
#
loop_
_entity_poly.entity_id
_entity_poly.type
_entity_poly.pdbx_seq_one_letter_code
_entity_poly.pdbx_strand_id
1 'polypeptide(L)'
;MADSLNNDVNKEALDYTSKRPSIESIINHHADKNRFASEDIISHKRRADIAEVRVDAIVEVYSRRRDLSLTDIGIAFGGRNYATIRTALEKRGISLPTSGVIYREAVIADAKEGFTPDELAHRHHCSNASIRKILYEAKVPFKS
;
A
#
# COMPACT_ATOMS: atom_id res chain seq x y z
N MET A 1 7.21 27.55 22.25
CA MET A 1 6.05 26.71 21.88
C MET A 1 5.71 26.76 20.37
N ALA A 2 6.32 27.64 19.57
CA ALA A 2 6.13 27.65 18.10
C ALA A 2 7.05 26.66 17.33
N ASP A 3 8.20 26.27 17.91
CA ASP A 3 9.18 25.42 17.22
C ASP A 3 8.78 23.95 17.06
N SER A 4 7.95 23.41 17.96
CA SER A 4 7.51 22.00 17.88
C SER A 4 6.52 21.77 16.73
N LEU A 5 5.56 22.68 16.54
CA LEU A 5 4.55 22.58 15.47
C LEU A 5 5.16 22.68 14.07
N ASN A 6 6.17 23.55 13.87
CA ASN A 6 6.87 23.64 12.59
C ASN A 6 7.74 22.41 12.29
N ASN A 7 8.26 21.73 13.31
CA ASN A 7 9.06 20.53 13.11
C ASN A 7 8.20 19.31 12.69
N ASP A 8 7.01 19.17 13.27
CA ASP A 8 6.12 18.03 13.00
C ASP A 8 5.50 18.12 11.59
N VAL A 9 5.06 19.31 11.16
CA VAL A 9 4.54 19.53 9.79
C VAL A 9 5.60 19.24 8.72
N ASN A 10 6.85 19.65 8.97
CA ASN A 10 7.94 19.36 8.06
C ASN A 10 8.27 17.86 8.00
N LYS A 11 8.16 17.14 9.13
CA LYS A 11 8.42 15.70 9.19
C LYS A 11 7.37 14.89 8.44
N GLU A 12 6.08 15.22 8.55
CA GLU A 12 5.02 14.53 7.82
C GLU A 12 5.11 14.77 6.31
N ALA A 13 5.40 16.00 5.88
CA ALA A 13 5.62 16.31 4.47
C ALA A 13 6.85 15.57 3.91
N LEU A 14 7.91 15.42 4.71
CA LEU A 14 9.09 14.63 4.34
C LEU A 14 8.77 13.12 4.26
N ASP A 15 7.95 12.59 5.16
CA ASP A 15 7.51 11.19 5.08
C ASP A 15 6.65 10.94 3.83
N TYR A 16 5.65 11.80 3.58
CA TYR A 16 4.78 11.69 2.42
C TYR A 16 5.54 11.73 1.08
N THR A 17 6.66 12.46 1.01
CA THR A 17 7.48 12.55 -0.21
C THR A 17 8.48 11.41 -0.38
N SER A 18 8.65 10.55 0.64
CA SER A 18 9.58 9.42 0.58
C SER A 18 9.12 8.33 -0.41
N LYS A 19 10.03 7.42 -0.80
CA LYS A 19 9.69 6.30 -1.70
C LYS A 19 8.66 5.34 -1.07
N ARG A 20 8.67 5.21 0.26
CA ARG A 20 7.82 4.29 1.04
C ARG A 20 7.22 5.05 2.25
N PRO A 21 6.26 5.95 2.03
CA PRO A 21 5.65 6.74 3.11
C PRO A 21 4.90 5.83 4.09
N SER A 22 4.67 6.31 5.31
CA SER A 22 3.72 5.66 6.22
C SER A 22 2.29 5.70 5.65
N ILE A 23 1.44 4.76 6.08
CA ILE A 23 0.02 4.78 5.70
C ILE A 23 -0.65 6.05 6.25
N GLU A 24 -0.26 6.44 7.46
CA GLU A 24 -0.75 7.64 8.15
C GLU A 24 -0.47 8.91 7.35
N SER A 25 0.75 9.10 6.83
CA SER A 25 1.06 10.29 6.03
C SER A 25 0.31 10.33 4.70
N ILE A 26 0.03 9.18 4.07
CA ILE A 26 -0.86 9.13 2.90
C ILE A 26 -2.29 9.53 3.30
N ILE A 27 -2.81 9.00 4.41
CA ILE A 27 -4.16 9.35 4.89
C ILE A 27 -4.25 10.85 5.19
N ASN A 28 -3.31 11.41 5.95
CA ASN A 28 -3.28 12.83 6.30
C ASN A 28 -3.19 13.70 5.04
N HIS A 29 -2.34 13.34 4.07
CA HIS A 29 -2.24 14.07 2.80
C HIS A 29 -3.59 14.14 2.07
N HIS A 30 -4.30 13.01 1.96
CA HIS A 30 -5.61 12.97 1.30
C HIS A 30 -6.68 13.71 2.11
N ALA A 31 -6.60 13.67 3.44
CA ALA A 31 -7.51 14.40 4.32
C ALA A 31 -7.35 15.91 4.13
N ASP A 32 -6.12 16.41 4.24
CA ASP A 32 -5.78 17.83 4.11
C ASP A 32 -6.13 18.37 2.72
N LYS A 33 -5.75 17.63 1.67
CA LYS A 33 -6.02 18.01 0.28
C LYS A 33 -7.53 18.19 0.02
N ASN A 34 -8.37 17.42 0.70
CA ASN A 34 -9.82 17.43 0.52
C ASN A 34 -10.58 18.11 1.66
N ARG A 35 -9.88 18.73 2.62
CA ARG A 35 -10.46 19.41 3.80
C ARG A 35 -11.36 18.50 4.65
N PHE A 36 -10.94 17.25 4.83
CA PHE A 36 -11.54 16.30 5.75
C PHE A 36 -10.62 16.04 6.93
N ALA A 37 -11.17 15.47 8.00
CA ALA A 37 -10.36 14.92 9.07
C ALA A 37 -9.85 13.53 8.66
N SER A 38 -8.65 13.14 9.11
CA SER A 38 -8.10 11.80 8.82
C SER A 38 -9.03 10.68 9.29
N GLU A 39 -9.76 10.91 10.38
CA GLU A 39 -10.77 10.00 10.91
C GLU A 39 -11.95 9.81 9.95
N ASP A 40 -12.28 10.79 9.10
CA ASP A 40 -13.34 10.64 8.10
C ASP A 40 -12.94 9.60 7.04
N ILE A 41 -11.68 9.65 6.61
CA ILE A 41 -11.11 8.68 5.67
C ILE A 41 -11.07 7.28 6.28
N ILE A 42 -10.77 7.15 7.58
CA ILE A 42 -10.73 5.85 8.26
C ILE A 42 -12.15 5.33 8.58
N SER A 43 -13.07 6.22 8.94
CA SER A 43 -14.42 5.87 9.42
C SER A 43 -15.25 5.11 8.39
N HIS A 44 -16.30 4.42 8.85
CA HIS A 44 -17.28 3.76 7.96
C HIS A 44 -18.29 4.72 7.31
N LYS A 45 -18.12 6.05 7.45
CA LYS A 45 -19.01 7.04 6.81
C LYS A 45 -19.03 6.83 5.29
N ARG A 46 -20.23 6.79 4.74
CA ARG A 46 -20.50 6.53 3.31
C ARG A 46 -20.92 7.77 2.52
N ARG A 47 -20.61 8.97 3.02
CA ARG A 47 -20.77 10.20 2.24
C ARG A 47 -19.91 10.08 0.97
N ALA A 48 -20.49 10.36 -0.18
CA ALA A 48 -19.91 9.99 -1.48
C ALA A 48 -18.51 10.60 -1.69
N ASP A 49 -18.35 11.87 -1.33
CA ASP A 49 -17.07 12.60 -1.34
C ASP A 49 -15.99 11.92 -0.48
N ILE A 50 -16.30 11.59 0.78
CA ILE A 50 -15.37 10.90 1.69
C ILE A 50 -15.05 9.50 1.15
N ALA A 51 -16.03 8.81 0.58
CA ALA A 51 -15.84 7.49 0.02
C ALA A 51 -14.87 7.49 -1.17
N GLU A 52 -14.98 8.48 -2.06
CA GLU A 52 -14.05 8.63 -3.19
C GLU A 52 -12.63 8.97 -2.71
N VAL A 53 -12.47 9.92 -1.78
CA VAL A 53 -11.15 10.28 -1.21
C VAL A 53 -10.51 9.08 -0.52
N ARG A 54 -11.30 8.27 0.19
CA ARG A 54 -10.80 7.03 0.79
C ARG A 54 -10.33 6.03 -0.25
N VAL A 55 -11.07 5.87 -1.35
CA VAL A 55 -10.65 4.98 -2.44
C VAL A 55 -9.31 5.45 -3.02
N ASP A 56 -9.14 6.76 -3.20
CA ASP A 56 -7.89 7.33 -3.72
C ASP A 56 -6.72 7.09 -2.75
N ALA A 57 -6.93 7.27 -1.44
CA ALA A 57 -5.93 6.97 -0.42
C ALA A 57 -5.55 5.47 -0.40
N ILE A 58 -6.53 4.56 -0.49
CA ILE A 58 -6.28 3.09 -0.56
C ILE A 58 -5.42 2.76 -1.78
N VAL A 59 -5.74 3.36 -2.93
CA VAL A 59 -5.03 3.12 -4.19
C VAL A 59 -3.60 3.62 -4.13
N GLU A 60 -3.36 4.78 -3.53
CA GLU A 60 -2.02 5.30 -3.33
C GLU A 60 -1.21 4.42 -2.36
N VAL A 61 -1.81 3.99 -1.24
CA VAL A 61 -1.17 3.05 -0.30
C VAL A 61 -0.78 1.77 -1.03
N TYR A 62 -1.70 1.15 -1.78
CA TYR A 62 -1.39 -0.05 -2.55
C TYR A 62 -0.25 0.17 -3.54
N SER A 63 -0.21 1.33 -4.19
CA SER A 63 0.80 1.63 -5.20
C SER A 63 2.19 1.87 -4.62
N ARG A 64 2.27 2.56 -3.48
CA ARG A 64 3.54 3.00 -2.86
C ARG A 64 4.04 2.05 -1.77
N ARG A 65 3.16 1.28 -1.15
CA ARG A 65 3.44 0.32 -0.06
C ARG A 65 3.07 -1.11 -0.45
N ARG A 66 3.70 -1.56 -1.54
CA ARG A 66 3.57 -2.92 -2.09
C ARG A 66 4.06 -4.02 -1.14
N ASP A 67 4.77 -3.65 -0.09
CA ASP A 67 5.16 -4.51 1.03
C ASP A 67 3.97 -4.95 1.90
N LEU A 68 2.85 -4.22 1.86
CA LEU A 68 1.68 -4.51 2.69
C LEU A 68 0.72 -5.49 2.00
N SER A 69 0.11 -6.38 2.79
CA SER A 69 -1.02 -7.16 2.30
C SER A 69 -2.28 -6.30 2.19
N LEU A 70 -3.24 -6.72 1.34
CA LEU A 70 -4.54 -6.04 1.27
C LEU A 70 -5.32 -6.09 2.58
N THR A 71 -5.04 -7.09 3.42
CA THR A 71 -5.61 -7.19 4.77
C THR A 71 -5.02 -6.12 5.68
N ASP A 72 -3.70 -5.89 5.64
CA ASP A 72 -3.04 -4.87 6.46
C ASP A 72 -3.50 -3.46 6.07
N ILE A 73 -3.64 -3.21 4.76
CA ILE A 73 -4.29 -1.99 4.25
C ILE A 73 -5.71 -1.89 4.83
N GLY A 74 -6.50 -2.97 4.76
CA GLY A 74 -7.83 -3.04 5.33
C GLY A 74 -7.90 -2.65 6.81
N ILE A 75 -6.99 -3.19 7.62
CA ILE A 75 -6.86 -2.88 9.05
C ILE A 75 -6.60 -1.39 9.26
N ALA A 76 -5.63 -0.81 8.52
CA ALA A 76 -5.29 0.60 8.62
C ALA A 76 -6.45 1.54 8.24
N PHE A 77 -7.27 1.14 7.26
CA PHE A 77 -8.52 1.83 6.92
C PHE A 77 -9.69 1.32 7.77
N GLY A 78 -9.56 1.30 9.09
CA GLY A 78 -10.67 1.05 10.02
C GLY A 78 -11.25 -0.37 9.94
N GLY A 79 -10.41 -1.39 9.79
CA GLY A 79 -10.85 -2.79 9.82
C GLY A 79 -11.68 -3.23 8.59
N ARG A 80 -11.43 -2.63 7.43
CA ARG A 80 -12.07 -3.04 6.17
C ARG A 80 -11.58 -4.41 5.73
N ASN A 81 -12.49 -5.23 5.23
CA ASN A 81 -12.13 -6.55 4.74
C ASN A 81 -11.39 -6.48 3.39
N TYR A 82 -10.70 -7.58 3.06
CA TYR A 82 -10.00 -7.76 1.78
C TYR A 82 -10.86 -7.41 0.57
N ALA A 83 -12.12 -7.86 0.54
CA ALA A 83 -13.02 -7.65 -0.60
C ALA A 83 -13.33 -6.16 -0.82
N THR A 84 -13.45 -5.37 0.26
CA THR A 84 -13.65 -3.92 0.20
C THR A 84 -12.44 -3.23 -0.40
N ILE A 85 -11.23 -3.61 0.04
CA ILE A 85 -9.98 -3.07 -0.51
C ILE A 85 -9.85 -3.42 -1.99
N ARG A 86 -10.07 -4.70 -2.35
CA ARG A 86 -10.10 -5.15 -3.74
C ARG A 86 -11.08 -4.33 -4.59
N THR A 87 -12.31 -4.13 -4.11
CA THR A 87 -13.33 -3.35 -4.84
C THR A 87 -12.88 -1.89 -5.02
N ALA A 88 -12.22 -1.30 -4.03
CA ALA A 88 -11.67 0.06 -4.14
C ALA A 88 -10.58 0.15 -5.22
N LEU A 89 -9.69 -0.86 -5.30
CA LEU A 89 -8.67 -0.94 -6.34
C LEU A 89 -9.29 -1.11 -7.74
N GLU A 90 -10.26 -2.02 -7.88
CA GLU A 90 -10.95 -2.27 -9.15
C GLU A 90 -11.72 -1.03 -9.64
N LYS A 91 -12.30 -0.22 -8.74
CA LYS A 91 -12.94 1.07 -9.07
C LYS A 91 -12.00 2.08 -9.73
N ARG A 92 -10.68 1.96 -9.51
CA ARG A 92 -9.65 2.79 -10.14
C ARG A 92 -8.88 2.03 -11.24
N GLY A 93 -9.44 0.94 -11.75
CA GLY A 93 -8.87 0.16 -12.85
C GLY A 93 -7.68 -0.71 -12.45
N ILE A 94 -7.40 -0.85 -11.16
CA ILE A 94 -6.31 -1.70 -10.66
C ILE A 94 -6.88 -3.12 -10.48
N SER A 95 -6.61 -3.97 -11.46
CA SER A 95 -6.94 -5.38 -11.36
C SER A 95 -5.90 -6.11 -10.53
N LEU A 96 -6.36 -6.84 -9.50
CA LEU A 96 -5.50 -7.74 -8.76
C LEU A 96 -5.36 -9.05 -9.54
N PRO A 97 -4.15 -9.61 -9.65
CA PRO A 97 -3.98 -10.91 -10.28
C PRO A 97 -4.84 -11.94 -9.56
N THR A 98 -5.57 -12.74 -10.34
CA THR A 98 -6.35 -13.85 -9.80
C THR A 98 -5.38 -14.83 -9.13
N SER A 99 -5.70 -15.24 -7.90
CA SER A 99 -4.89 -16.19 -7.13
C SER A 99 -4.40 -17.36 -8.01
N GLY A 100 -3.09 -17.61 -8.01
CA GLY A 100 -2.47 -18.73 -8.72
C GLY A 100 -1.64 -18.38 -9.96
N VAL A 101 -1.75 -17.16 -10.52
CA VAL A 101 -0.90 -16.73 -11.65
C VAL A 101 0.28 -15.91 -11.13
N ILE A 102 1.49 -16.48 -11.18
CA ILE A 102 2.73 -15.81 -10.76
C ILE A 102 3.56 -15.46 -12.00
N TYR A 103 3.66 -14.17 -12.30
CA TYR A 103 4.51 -13.66 -13.38
C TYR A 103 5.98 -13.67 -12.94
N ARG A 104 6.72 -14.72 -13.33
CA ARG A 104 8.13 -14.91 -12.94
C ARG A 104 9.02 -13.72 -13.27
N GLU A 105 8.85 -13.10 -14.42
CA GLU A 105 9.67 -11.96 -14.84
C GLU A 105 9.47 -10.74 -13.94
N ALA A 106 8.23 -10.48 -13.50
CA ALA A 106 7.93 -9.41 -12.57
C ALA A 106 8.58 -9.66 -11.20
N VAL A 107 8.53 -10.89 -10.69
CA VAL A 107 9.21 -11.30 -9.44
C VAL A 107 10.72 -11.05 -9.53
N ILE A 108 11.34 -11.39 -10.66
CA ILE A 108 12.78 -11.21 -10.87
C ILE A 108 13.14 -9.73 -10.96
N ALA A 109 12.34 -8.92 -11.66
CA ALA A 109 12.54 -7.48 -11.76
C ALA A 109 12.46 -6.81 -10.38
N ASP A 110 11.39 -7.10 -9.62
CA ASP A 110 11.20 -6.56 -8.28
C ASP A 110 12.33 -7.05 -7.33
N ALA A 111 12.78 -8.30 -7.43
CA ALA A 111 13.92 -8.77 -6.62
C ALA A 111 15.22 -7.98 -6.90
N LYS A 112 15.47 -7.60 -8.17
CA LYS A 112 16.62 -6.78 -8.55
C LYS A 112 16.51 -5.34 -8.04
N GLU A 113 15.30 -4.84 -7.78
CA GLU A 113 15.07 -3.54 -7.12
C GLU A 113 15.34 -3.59 -5.60
N GLY A 114 15.67 -4.78 -5.06
CA GLY A 114 16.07 -4.97 -3.67
C GLY A 114 14.93 -5.39 -2.74
N PHE A 115 13.79 -5.84 -3.28
CA PHE A 115 12.70 -6.36 -2.46
C PHE A 115 13.04 -7.72 -1.84
N THR A 116 12.63 -7.93 -0.60
CA THR A 116 12.83 -9.22 0.11
C THR A 116 11.82 -10.28 -0.37
N PRO A 117 12.08 -11.58 -0.14
CA PRO A 117 11.14 -12.63 -0.50
C PRO A 117 9.74 -12.46 0.10
N ASP A 118 9.62 -11.92 1.32
CA ASP A 118 8.33 -11.63 1.97
C ASP A 118 7.61 -10.46 1.29
N GLU A 119 8.32 -9.37 0.99
CA GLU A 119 7.75 -8.24 0.26
C GLU A 119 7.25 -8.66 -1.13
N LEU A 120 8.02 -9.51 -1.82
CA LEU A 120 7.64 -10.08 -3.12
C LEU A 120 6.40 -11.00 -3.00
N ALA A 121 6.31 -11.80 -1.95
CA ALA A 121 5.17 -12.69 -1.72
C ALA A 121 3.87 -11.89 -1.57
N HIS A 122 3.91 -10.80 -0.81
CA HIS A 122 2.79 -9.86 -0.69
C HIS A 122 2.46 -9.19 -2.02
N ARG A 123 3.48 -8.66 -2.72
CA ARG A 123 3.32 -7.92 -3.97
C ARG A 123 2.76 -8.75 -5.11
N HIS A 124 3.21 -10.00 -5.25
CA HIS A 124 2.76 -10.92 -6.29
C HIS A 124 1.62 -11.84 -5.83
N HIS A 125 1.08 -11.60 -4.63
CA HIS A 125 -0.06 -12.31 -4.07
C HIS A 125 0.12 -13.84 -4.09
N CYS A 126 1.32 -14.31 -3.70
CA CYS A 126 1.67 -15.71 -3.68
C CYS A 126 2.44 -16.10 -2.42
N SER A 127 2.63 -17.40 -2.19
CA SER A 127 3.38 -17.86 -1.01
C SER A 127 4.86 -17.47 -1.09
N ASN A 128 5.48 -17.22 0.07
CA ASN A 128 6.93 -17.00 0.16
C ASN A 128 7.71 -18.18 -0.44
N ALA A 129 7.24 -19.41 -0.24
CA ALA A 129 7.82 -20.61 -0.84
C ALA A 129 7.83 -20.55 -2.37
N SER A 130 6.76 -20.04 -3.00
CA SER A 130 6.68 -19.85 -4.44
C SER A 130 7.69 -18.81 -4.93
N ILE A 131 7.83 -17.68 -4.22
CA ILE A 131 8.85 -16.65 -4.54
C ILE A 131 10.25 -17.23 -4.43
N ARG A 132 10.60 -17.87 -3.31
CA ARG A 132 11.93 -18.47 -3.10
C ARG A 132 12.28 -19.46 -4.21
N LYS A 133 11.31 -20.28 -4.64
CA LYS A 133 11.50 -21.20 -5.77
C LYS A 133 11.81 -20.46 -7.06
N ILE A 134 11.06 -19.41 -7.40
CA ILE A 134 11.27 -18.60 -8.61
C ILE A 134 12.66 -17.95 -8.60
N LEU A 135 13.06 -17.34 -7.48
CA LEU A 135 14.35 -16.67 -7.37
C LEU A 135 15.52 -17.67 -7.43
N TYR A 136 15.37 -18.85 -6.82
CA TYR A 136 16.34 -19.93 -6.90
C TYR A 136 16.54 -20.41 -8.35
N GLU A 137 15.45 -20.73 -9.06
CA GLU A 137 15.49 -21.18 -10.46
C GLU A 137 16.09 -20.11 -11.39
N ALA A 138 15.80 -18.83 -11.12
CA ALA A 138 16.34 -17.69 -11.86
C ALA A 138 17.78 -17.31 -11.46
N LYS A 139 18.37 -17.98 -10.47
CA LYS A 139 19.70 -17.67 -9.90
C LYS A 139 19.84 -16.21 -9.43
N VAL A 140 18.74 -15.62 -8.95
CA VAL A 140 18.76 -14.27 -8.38
C VAL A 140 19.15 -14.37 -6.91
N PRO A 141 20.22 -13.71 -6.46
CA PRO A 141 20.58 -13.69 -5.05
C PRO A 141 19.55 -12.87 -4.27
N PHE A 142 19.05 -13.41 -3.16
CA PHE A 142 18.17 -12.70 -2.24
C PHE A 142 18.65 -12.92 -0.81
N LYS A 143 18.49 -11.88 0.03
CA LYS A 143 18.74 -12.01 1.47
C LYS A 143 17.60 -12.81 2.09
N SER A 144 17.96 -13.80 2.90
CA SER A 144 17.01 -14.54 3.73
C SER A 144 16.50 -13.69 4.88
#